data_AF-G2Y8G4-F1
#
_entry.id   AF-G2Y8G4-F1
#
_cell.length_a   1.000
_cell.length_b   1.000
_cell.length_c   1.000
_cell.angle_alpha   90.00
_cell.angle_beta   90.00
_cell.angle_gamma   90.00
#
_symmetry.space_group_name_H-M   'P 1'
#
loop_
_entity.id
_entity.type
_entity.pdbx_description
1 polymer ?
#
loop_
_entity_poly.entity_id
_entity_poly.type
_entity_poly.pdbx_seq_one_letter_code
_entity_poly.pdbx_strand_id
1 'polypeptide(L)'
;MIKKAWLLKEKEAGFDVLILADLLFNHSEHAKLLDSIKKTLKKNKDSTALVFFTPYRPWLLEKDLAFFDLVREGGMTVEKVLEEKMEKVMFEKDRGDEELRRTVFGFVVKWAEEDSS
;
A
#
# COMPACT_ATOMS: atom_id res chain seq x y z
N MET A 1 35.74 22.53 28.99
CA MET A 1 34.26 22.45 29.10
C MET A 1 33.71 21.84 27.83
N ILE A 2 33.16 20.63 27.94
CA ILE A 2 32.79 19.77 26.81
C ILE A 2 31.38 20.16 26.34
N LYS A 3 31.25 20.81 25.18
CA LYS A 3 29.99 20.83 24.43
C LYS A 3 30.03 19.66 23.45
N LYS A 4 29.74 18.44 23.94
CA LYS A 4 29.21 17.39 23.07
C LYS A 4 27.84 17.88 22.64
N ALA A 5 27.82 18.55 21.49
CA ALA A 5 26.61 18.84 20.77
C ALA A 5 25.90 17.50 20.57
N TRP A 6 24.78 17.34 21.27
CA TRP A 6 23.78 16.37 20.92
C TRP A 6 23.33 16.74 19.51
N LEU A 7 23.97 16.14 18.51
CA LEU A 7 23.45 16.14 17.15
C LEU A 7 22.19 15.29 17.24
N LEU A 8 21.06 15.92 17.55
CA LEU A 8 19.74 15.32 17.36
C LEU A 8 19.67 15.04 15.86
N LYS A 9 19.91 13.78 15.49
CA LYS A 9 19.60 13.29 14.15
C LYS A 9 18.13 13.67 13.94
N GLU A 10 17.85 14.54 12.97
CA GLU A 10 16.46 14.92 12.71
C GLU A 10 15.65 13.64 12.59
N LYS A 11 14.58 13.54 13.38
CA LYS A 11 13.73 12.37 13.35
C LYS A 11 13.15 12.34 11.93
N GLU A 12 13.49 11.33 11.14
CA GLU A 12 12.96 11.20 9.79
C GLU A 12 11.45 11.36 9.84
N ALA A 13 10.95 12.38 9.14
CA ALA A 13 9.55 12.72 9.13
C ALA A 13 8.74 11.59 8.47
N GLY A 14 7.52 11.38 8.94
CA GLY A 14 6.59 10.38 8.41
C GLY A 14 5.99 9.46 9.47
N PHE A 15 5.09 8.60 9.03
CA PHE A 15 4.39 7.62 9.84
C PHE A 15 5.10 6.27 9.77
N ASP A 16 5.16 5.56 10.90
CA ASP A 16 5.68 4.19 10.94
C ASP A 16 4.71 3.20 10.25
N VAL A 17 3.39 3.49 10.27
CA VAL A 17 2.35 2.68 9.64
C VAL A 17 1.38 3.56 8.85
N LEU A 18 1.12 3.18 7.59
CA LEU A 18 -0.01 3.70 6.81
C LEU A 18 -1.05 2.60 6.60
N ILE A 19 -2.33 2.96 6.61
CA ILE A 19 -3.44 2.04 6.31
C ILE A 19 -4.22 2.62 5.13
N LEU A 20 -4.24 1.90 4.01
CA LEU A 20 -4.92 2.25 2.78
C LEU A 20 -6.02 1.23 2.54
N ALA A 21 -7.27 1.61 2.78
CA ALA A 21 -8.43 0.73 2.62
C ALA A 21 -9.30 1.18 1.44
N ASP A 22 -9.50 0.28 0.47
CA ASP A 22 -10.38 0.46 -0.69
C ASP A 22 -10.08 1.70 -1.55
N LEU A 23 -8.79 1.99 -1.80
CA LEU A 23 -8.36 3.15 -2.59
C LEU A 23 -7.97 2.83 -4.04
N LEU A 24 -7.84 1.56 -4.42
CA LEU A 24 -7.27 1.18 -5.72
C LEU A 24 -8.21 1.34 -6.91
N PHE A 25 -9.50 1.58 -6.69
CA PHE A 25 -10.47 1.68 -7.77
C PHE A 25 -10.25 2.90 -8.69
N ASN A 26 -9.57 3.95 -8.22
CA ASN A 26 -9.30 5.14 -9.03
C ASN A 26 -7.93 5.03 -9.72
N HIS A 27 -7.88 4.29 -10.83
CA HIS A 27 -6.65 3.97 -11.58
C HIS A 27 -5.85 5.21 -12.01
N SER A 28 -6.53 6.32 -12.33
CA SER A 28 -5.85 7.57 -12.71
C SER A 28 -5.05 8.22 -11.57
N GLU A 29 -5.37 7.87 -10.33
CA GLU A 29 -4.74 8.43 -9.14
C GLU A 29 -3.66 7.52 -8.54
N HIS A 30 -3.39 6.34 -9.13
CA HIS A 30 -2.40 5.39 -8.63
C HIS A 30 -1.01 6.00 -8.44
N ALA A 31 -0.53 6.77 -9.42
CA ALA A 31 0.77 7.44 -9.32
C ALA A 31 0.82 8.47 -8.19
N LYS A 32 -0.28 9.21 -7.96
CA LYS A 32 -0.39 10.17 -6.85
C LYS A 32 -0.54 9.47 -5.49
N LEU A 33 -1.19 8.32 -5.47
CA LEU A 33 -1.29 7.47 -4.28
C LEU A 33 0.09 6.96 -3.87
N LEU A 34 0.88 6.47 -4.82
CA LEU A 34 2.27 6.08 -4.59
C LEU A 34 3.12 7.26 -4.09
N ASP A 35 3.00 8.44 -4.72
CA ASP A 35 3.69 9.66 -4.27
C ASP A 35 3.30 10.04 -2.83
N SER A 36 2.02 9.91 -2.47
CA SER A 36 1.53 10.14 -1.10
C SER A 36 2.13 9.15 -0.11
N ILE A 37 2.17 7.85 -0.44
CA ILE A 37 2.85 6.84 0.37
C ILE A 37 4.32 7.24 0.55
N LYS A 38 5.02 7.60 -0.52
CA LYS A 38 6.45 7.93 -0.46
C LYS A 38 6.76 9.16 0.38
N LYS A 39 5.86 10.15 0.38
CA LYS A 39 6.00 11.41 1.14
C LYS A 39 5.63 11.26 2.62
N THR A 40 4.78 10.29 2.94
CA THR A 40 4.20 10.17 4.29
C THR A 40 4.70 8.96 5.06
N LEU A 41 5.14 7.89 4.38
CA LEU A 41 5.77 6.74 5.02
C LEU A 41 7.19 7.11 5.42
N LYS A 42 7.50 6.94 6.71
CA LYS A 42 8.83 7.18 7.24
C LYS A 42 9.86 6.30 6.53
N LYS A 43 11.06 6.83 6.28
CA LYS A 43 12.15 6.19 5.52
C LYS A 43 12.93 5.17 6.35
N ASN A 44 12.22 4.20 6.93
CA ASN A 44 12.78 3.17 7.79
C ASN A 44 12.32 1.78 7.31
N LYS A 45 13.22 0.78 7.41
CA LYS A 45 12.96 -0.64 7.12
C LYS A 45 11.79 -1.25 7.89
N ASP A 46 11.51 -0.73 9.09
CA ASP A 46 10.44 -1.19 9.96
C ASP A 46 9.10 -0.50 9.65
N SER A 47 9.11 0.54 8.81
CA SER A 47 7.89 1.26 8.40
C SER A 47 7.17 0.52 7.28
N THR A 48 5.84 0.50 7.35
CA THR A 48 5.00 -0.28 6.44
C THR A 48 3.74 0.46 6.01
N ALA A 49 3.30 0.23 4.78
CA ALA A 49 1.96 0.58 4.33
C ALA A 49 1.14 -0.69 4.13
N LEU A 50 0.01 -0.77 4.82
CA LEU A 50 -0.96 -1.85 4.69
C LEU A 50 -2.02 -1.44 3.68
N VAL A 51 -2.14 -2.20 2.59
CA VAL A 51 -3.07 -1.91 1.50
C VAL A 51 -4.11 -3.02 1.44
N PHE A 52 -5.36 -2.67 1.67
CA PHE A 52 -6.50 -3.57 1.59
C PHE A 52 -7.44 -3.11 0.48
N PHE A 53 -7.93 -4.04 -0.33
CA PHE A 53 -8.99 -3.73 -1.28
C PHE A 53 -9.88 -4.94 -1.58
N THR A 54 -11.15 -4.63 -1.88
CA THR A 54 -12.08 -5.57 -2.50
C THR A 54 -12.30 -5.19 -3.97
N PRO A 55 -12.20 -6.14 -4.93
CA PRO A 55 -12.46 -5.88 -6.35
C PRO A 55 -13.95 -5.66 -6.65
N TYR A 56 -14.53 -4.54 -6.20
CA TYR A 56 -15.95 -4.21 -6.42
C TYR A 56 -16.34 -4.19 -7.90
N ARG A 57 -15.38 -3.93 -8.79
CA ARG A 57 -15.51 -4.03 -10.25
C ARG A 57 -14.56 -5.13 -10.75
N PRO A 58 -14.92 -6.41 -10.66
CA PRO A 58 -13.99 -7.52 -10.87
C PRO A 58 -13.38 -7.56 -12.28
N TRP A 59 -14.06 -7.01 -13.29
CA TRP A 59 -13.53 -6.86 -14.65
C TRP A 59 -12.39 -5.82 -14.78
N LEU A 60 -12.07 -5.09 -13.71
CA LEU A 60 -10.95 -4.14 -13.63
C LEU A 60 -9.89 -4.59 -12.62
N LEU A 61 -9.95 -5.84 -12.14
CA LEU A 61 -8.99 -6.38 -11.16
C LEU A 61 -7.54 -6.19 -11.62
N GLU A 62 -7.23 -6.47 -12.88
CA GLU A 62 -5.88 -6.26 -13.43
C GLU A 62 -5.44 -4.80 -13.32
N LYS A 63 -6.36 -3.84 -13.51
CA LYS A 63 -6.05 -2.41 -13.35
C LYS A 63 -5.87 -2.02 -11.89
N ASP A 64 -6.59 -2.65 -10.97
CA ASP A 64 -6.37 -2.46 -9.53
C ASP A 64 -4.98 -3.01 -9.14
N LEU A 65 -4.62 -4.20 -9.63
CA LEU A 65 -3.34 -4.86 -9.37
C LEU A 65 -2.13 -4.14 -9.97
N ALA A 66 -2.31 -3.43 -11.09
CA ALA A 66 -1.27 -2.61 -11.72
C ALA A 66 -0.70 -1.53 -10.78
N PHE A 67 -1.43 -1.14 -9.72
CA PHE A 67 -0.89 -0.30 -8.66
C PHE A 67 0.39 -0.88 -8.06
N PHE A 68 0.44 -2.19 -7.83
CA PHE A 68 1.57 -2.83 -7.16
C PHE A 68 2.79 -2.94 -8.08
N ASP A 69 2.60 -2.96 -9.39
CA ASP A 69 3.70 -2.88 -10.35
C ASP A 69 4.32 -1.48 -10.32
N LEU A 70 3.50 -0.42 -10.30
CA LEU A 70 3.97 0.96 -10.10
C LEU A 70 4.71 1.13 -8.76
N VAL A 71 4.25 0.48 -7.69
CA VAL A 71 4.91 0.50 -6.39
C VAL A 71 6.32 -0.12 -6.48
N ARG A 72 6.45 -1.27 -7.16
CA ARG A 72 7.75 -1.94 -7.38
C ARG A 72 8.70 -1.11 -8.23
N GLU A 73 8.22 -0.59 -9.36
CA GLU A 73 8.97 0.36 -10.20
C GLU A 73 9.37 1.62 -9.41
N GLY A 74 8.57 1.98 -8.41
CA GLY A 74 8.83 3.05 -7.47
C GLY A 74 9.92 2.78 -6.42
N GLY A 75 10.61 1.63 -6.44
CA GLY A 75 11.66 1.30 -5.47
C GLY A 75 11.13 0.86 -4.11
N MET A 76 9.96 0.22 -4.09
CA MET A 76 9.33 -0.35 -2.89
C MET A 76 9.07 -1.84 -3.11
N THR A 77 8.99 -2.61 -2.03
CA THR A 77 8.61 -4.02 -2.07
C THR A 77 7.12 -4.18 -1.81
N VAL A 78 6.53 -5.23 -2.39
CA VAL A 78 5.12 -5.57 -2.23
C VAL A 78 5.00 -7.05 -1.92
N GLU A 79 4.38 -7.38 -0.79
CA GLU A 79 4.08 -8.74 -0.36
C GLU A 79 2.57 -8.88 -0.17
N LYS A 80 1.98 -9.93 -0.73
CA LYS A 80 0.57 -10.28 -0.45
C LYS A 80 0.51 -11.06 0.85
N VAL A 81 -0.27 -10.59 1.81
CA VAL A 81 -0.36 -11.17 3.16
C VAL A 81 -1.76 -11.65 3.54
N LEU A 82 -2.79 -11.25 2.78
CA LEU A 82 -4.18 -11.62 3.05
C LEU A 82 -4.93 -11.88 1.73
N GLU A 83 -5.75 -12.92 1.75
CA GLU A 83 -6.84 -13.17 0.82
C GLU A 83 -7.96 -13.84 1.61
N GLU A 84 -9.04 -13.11 1.86
CA GLU A 84 -10.12 -13.58 2.73
C GLU A 84 -11.47 -13.40 2.04
N LYS A 85 -12.25 -14.49 1.95
CA LYS A 85 -13.61 -14.47 1.43
C LYS A 85 -14.59 -14.14 2.57
N MET A 86 -15.26 -13.01 2.45
CA MET A 86 -16.33 -12.60 3.35
C MET A 86 -17.60 -13.41 3.08
N GLU A 87 -18.48 -13.53 4.08
CA GLU A 87 -19.74 -14.28 3.96
C GLU A 87 -20.68 -13.71 2.89
N LYS A 88 -20.70 -12.38 2.75
CA LYS A 88 -21.61 -11.65 1.88
C LYS A 88 -20.87 -10.57 1.10
N VAL A 89 -21.38 -10.25 -0.09
CA VAL A 89 -20.96 -9.07 -0.84
C VAL A 89 -21.43 -7.79 -0.14
N MET A 90 -20.67 -6.72 -0.25
CA MET A 90 -21.07 -5.41 0.29
C MET A 90 -22.22 -4.76 -0.51
N PHE A 91 -22.31 -5.04 -1.83
CA PHE A 91 -23.25 -4.40 -2.76
C PHE A 91 -24.04 -5.43 -3.59
N GLU A 92 -25.09 -6.04 -3.05
CA GLU A 92 -25.81 -7.17 -3.69
C GLU A 92 -26.22 -6.97 -5.16
N LYS A 93 -26.53 -5.75 -5.58
CA LYS A 93 -27.03 -5.44 -6.93
C LYS A 93 -25.95 -5.15 -7.97
N ASP A 94 -24.68 -5.04 -7.56
CA ASP A 94 -23.60 -4.81 -8.51
C ASP A 94 -23.43 -6.04 -9.42
N ARG A 95 -22.82 -5.85 -10.59
CA ARG A 95 -22.57 -6.92 -11.55
C ARG A 95 -21.23 -7.62 -11.30
N GLY A 96 -20.98 -8.69 -12.04
CA GLY A 96 -19.70 -9.40 -12.05
C GLY A 96 -19.59 -10.48 -10.98
N ASP A 97 -18.43 -11.13 -10.92
CA ASP A 97 -18.17 -12.27 -10.03
C ASP A 97 -18.31 -11.89 -8.55
N GLU A 98 -19.31 -12.49 -7.90
CA GLU A 98 -19.58 -12.30 -6.47
C GLU A 98 -18.46 -12.84 -5.59
N GLU A 99 -17.73 -13.87 -6.03
CA GLU A 99 -16.61 -14.42 -5.26
C GLU A 99 -15.50 -13.38 -5.13
N LEU A 100 -15.09 -12.76 -6.24
CA LEU A 100 -14.11 -11.69 -6.22
C LEU A 100 -14.62 -10.48 -5.42
N ARG A 101 -15.89 -10.13 -5.58
CA ARG A 101 -16.50 -8.97 -4.90
C ARG A 101 -16.73 -9.14 -3.40
N ARG A 102 -16.60 -10.36 -2.87
CA ARG A 102 -16.55 -10.61 -1.42
C ARG A 102 -15.15 -11.01 -0.95
N THR A 103 -14.15 -10.99 -1.82
CA THR A 103 -12.77 -11.28 -1.43
C THR A 103 -12.05 -9.99 -1.07
N VAL A 104 -11.50 -9.93 0.13
CA VAL A 104 -10.59 -8.87 0.58
C VAL A 104 -9.16 -9.35 0.33
N PHE A 105 -8.39 -8.56 -0.41
CA PHE A 105 -6.97 -8.78 -0.56
C PHE A 105 -6.20 -7.80 0.31
N GLY A 106 -5.15 -8.27 0.98
CA GLY A 106 -4.26 -7.44 1.79
C GLY A 106 -2.81 -7.59 1.38
N PHE A 107 -2.13 -6.46 1.29
CA PHE A 107 -0.74 -6.34 0.89
C PHE A 107 0.04 -5.50 1.88
N VAL A 108 1.30 -5.86 2.07
CA VAL A 108 2.31 -5.10 2.79
C VAL A 108 3.22 -4.44 1.76
N VAL A 109 3.38 -3.13 1.88
CA VAL A 109 4.28 -2.31 1.08
C VAL A 109 5.36 -1.72 1.98
N LYS A 110 6.63 -1.91 1.63
CA LYS A 110 7.79 -1.41 2.38
C LYS A 110 8.79 -0.74 1.46
N TRP A 111 9.68 0.07 2.02
CA TRP A 111 10.86 0.50 1.28
C TRP A 111 11.70 -0.72 0.85
N ALA A 112 12.25 -0.69 -0.36
CA ALA A 112 13.27 -1.67 -0.72
C ALA A 112 14.54 -1.39 0.08
N GLU A 113 15.24 -2.43 0.52
CA GLU A 113 16.59 -2.29 1.07
C GLU A 113 17.50 -1.74 -0.06
N GLU A 114 18.30 -0.72 0.23
CA GLU A 114 19.35 -0.32 -0.71
C GLU A 114 20.41 -1.42 -0.73
N ASP A 115 20.68 -2.00 -1.90
CA ASP A 115 21.85 -2.86 -2.08
C ASP A 115 23.09 -2.04 -1.77
N SER A 116 23.66 -2.24 -0.58
CA SER A 116 24.96 -1.68 -0.20
C SER A 116 26.04 -2.34 -1.06
N SER A 117 26.23 -1.82 -2.27
CA SER A 117 27.30 -2.18 -3.21
C SER A 117 28.49 -1.24 -3.05
#